data_AF-A0A2P4QJY1-F1
#
_entry.id   AF-A0A2P4QJY1-F1
#
_cell.length_a   1.000
_cell.length_b   1.000
_cell.length_c   1.000
_cell.angle_alpha   90.00
_cell.angle_beta   90.00
_cell.angle_gamma   90.00
#
_symmetry.space_group_name_H-M   'P 1'
#
loop_
_entity.id
_entity.type
_entity.pdbx_description
1 polymer ?
#
loop_
_entity_poly.entity_id
_entity_poly.type
_entity_poly.pdbx_seq_one_letter_code
_entity_poly.pdbx_strand_id
1 'polypeptide(L)'
;MFNLFLLKKDEFQKKPIVYGSRIALVHVSTRKYLSTKKIQYDLGPDNQQYMVICNRPERDLENDVWTIIGANGTSISEGTPVSLNTIIGFKHQAIGHNLHSHDTSYDKVTPISKQQQVTMCSHVNIDDDWLIRRYNTNTTSYDDTGHLMDGDNISLFHISTNKPALCSHTILLGDGSQEVFCCHGDGSDRNNKWRIELID
;
A
#
# COMPACT_ATOMS: atom_id res chain seq x y z
N MET A 1 23.73 49.35 7.63
CA MET A 1 23.70 48.20 8.57
C MET A 1 22.26 47.72 8.65
N PHE A 2 21.92 46.61 7.99
CA PHE A 2 20.83 45.70 8.37
C PHE A 2 21.04 44.42 7.54
N ASN A 3 21.55 43.38 8.22
CA ASN A 3 21.78 42.06 7.66
C ASN A 3 20.44 41.32 7.71
N LEU A 4 19.76 41.20 6.57
CA LEU A 4 18.59 40.34 6.46
C LEU A 4 19.09 38.92 6.22
N PHE A 5 19.35 38.19 7.31
CA PHE A 5 19.46 36.73 7.26
C PHE A 5 18.14 36.20 6.70
N LEU A 6 18.18 35.78 5.43
CA LEU A 6 17.21 34.87 4.85
C LEU A 6 17.19 33.61 5.72
N LEU A 7 16.21 33.53 6.61
CA LEU A 7 15.76 32.26 7.16
C LEU A 7 15.30 31.43 5.95
N LYS A 8 16.21 30.58 5.44
CA LYS A 8 15.80 29.41 4.66
C LYS A 8 14.75 28.72 5.51
N LYS A 9 13.53 28.69 4.99
CA LYS A 9 12.46 27.84 5.48
C LYS A 9 13.07 26.43 5.53
N ASP A 10 13.30 25.89 6.73
CA ASP A 10 13.62 24.48 6.90
C ASP A 10 12.43 23.70 6.30
N GLU A 11 12.55 23.36 5.02
CA GLU A 11 11.86 22.19 4.50
C GLU A 11 12.39 21.04 5.35
N PHE A 12 11.60 20.63 6.35
CA PHE A 12 11.83 19.37 7.05
C PHE A 12 12.08 18.31 5.99
N GLN A 13 13.34 17.94 5.83
CA GLN A 13 13.75 17.02 4.78
C GLN A 13 13.04 15.72 5.08
N LYS A 14 12.13 15.31 4.18
CA LYS A 14 11.36 14.08 4.36
C LYS A 14 12.33 12.94 4.63
N LYS A 15 12.00 12.05 5.58
CA LYS A 15 12.84 10.88 5.87
C LYS A 15 12.75 9.89 4.69
N PRO A 16 13.85 9.33 4.20
CA PRO A 16 13.80 8.29 3.18
C PRO A 16 13.17 7.02 3.74
N ILE A 17 12.37 6.34 2.93
CA ILE A 17 11.87 5.00 3.25
C ILE A 17 12.86 3.99 2.71
N VAL A 18 13.29 3.10 3.60
CA VAL A 18 14.28 2.06 3.33
C VAL A 18 13.66 0.67 3.47
N TYR A 19 14.25 -0.36 2.86
CA TYR A 19 13.85 -1.75 3.13
C TYR A 19 14.00 -2.05 4.63
N GLY A 20 12.99 -2.71 5.21
CA GLY A 20 12.85 -2.92 6.66
C GLY A 20 12.07 -1.82 7.39
N SER A 21 11.77 -0.68 6.74
CA SER A 21 10.97 0.39 7.35
C SER A 21 9.57 -0.11 7.72
N ARG A 22 9.12 0.28 8.92
CA ARG A 22 7.71 0.17 9.33
C ARG A 22 6.96 1.36 8.78
N ILE A 23 5.88 1.11 8.06
CA ILE A 23 5.07 2.12 7.39
C ILE A 23 3.58 1.85 7.63
N ALA A 24 2.77 2.87 7.40
CA ALA A 24 1.35 2.74 7.21
C ALA A 24 0.96 3.31 5.85
N LEU A 25 -0.08 2.75 5.23
CA LEU A 25 -0.63 3.23 3.97
C LEU A 25 -1.99 3.88 4.24
N VAL A 26 -2.13 5.15 3.88
CA VAL A 26 -3.37 5.92 4.07
C VAL A 26 -4.04 6.13 2.74
N HIS A 27 -5.27 5.68 2.58
CA HIS A 27 -6.03 5.97 1.39
C HIS A 27 -6.28 7.48 1.31
N VAL A 28 -5.80 8.14 0.26
CA VAL A 28 -5.79 9.61 0.18
C VAL A 28 -7.20 10.20 0.19
N SER A 29 -8.15 9.55 -0.48
CA SER A 29 -9.51 10.08 -0.63
C SER A 29 -10.35 9.94 0.65
N THR A 30 -10.22 8.82 1.37
CA THR A 30 -11.02 8.55 2.58
C THR A 30 -10.27 8.79 3.88
N ARG A 31 -8.95 9.02 3.82
CA ARG A 31 -8.03 9.19 4.96
C ARG A 31 -7.98 8.01 5.92
N LYS A 32 -8.49 6.84 5.49
CA LYS A 32 -8.47 5.62 6.28
C LYS A 32 -7.19 4.81 6.02
N TYR A 33 -6.72 4.13 7.05
CA TYR A 33 -5.53 3.28 6.97
C TYR A 33 -5.84 1.93 6.33
N LEU A 34 -4.90 1.44 5.52
CA LEU A 34 -4.86 0.06 5.03
C LEU A 34 -4.58 -0.87 6.22
N SER A 35 -5.53 -1.74 6.50
CA SER A 35 -5.65 -2.42 7.78
C SER A 35 -6.17 -3.84 7.60
N THR A 36 -6.19 -4.60 8.69
CA THR A 36 -6.88 -5.88 8.78
C THR A 36 -7.69 -5.98 10.07
N LYS A 37 -8.79 -6.72 10.02
CA LYS A 37 -9.53 -7.17 11.21
C LYS A 37 -9.26 -8.65 11.55
N LYS A 38 -8.25 -9.26 10.89
CA LYS A 38 -7.88 -10.68 11.05
C LYS A 38 -9.04 -11.63 10.69
N ILE A 39 -9.93 -11.19 9.81
CA ILE A 39 -11.04 -11.97 9.28
C ILE A 39 -10.55 -12.71 8.05
N GLN A 40 -10.77 -14.02 7.99
CA GLN A 40 -10.51 -14.81 6.79
C GLN A 40 -11.69 -14.75 5.84
N TYR A 41 -11.42 -14.81 4.54
CA TYR A 41 -12.46 -15.11 3.57
C TYR A 41 -13.01 -16.53 3.77
N ASP A 42 -14.26 -16.77 3.39
CA ASP A 42 -14.84 -18.11 3.37
C ASP A 42 -14.67 -18.71 1.97
N LEU A 43 -13.49 -19.30 1.70
CA LEU A 43 -13.12 -19.91 0.42
C LEU A 43 -12.86 -21.42 0.57
N GLY A 44 -13.34 -22.03 1.64
CA GLY A 44 -13.13 -23.45 1.95
C GLY A 44 -11.99 -23.73 2.94
N PRO A 45 -11.75 -25.01 3.25
CA PRO A 45 -10.94 -25.45 4.39
C PRO A 45 -9.45 -25.11 4.31
N ASP A 46 -8.92 -24.95 3.10
CA ASP A 46 -7.51 -24.62 2.86
C ASP A 46 -7.28 -23.12 2.66
N ASN A 47 -8.28 -22.27 2.94
CA ASN A 47 -8.15 -20.84 2.75
C ASN A 47 -7.15 -20.21 3.73
N GLN A 48 -6.20 -19.47 3.18
CA GLN A 48 -5.23 -18.67 3.95
C GLN A 48 -5.32 -17.17 3.63
N GLN A 49 -6.39 -16.77 2.96
CA GLN A 49 -6.63 -15.39 2.54
C GLN A 49 -7.37 -14.62 3.63
N TYR A 50 -6.66 -13.70 4.29
CA TYR A 50 -7.24 -12.76 5.25
C TYR A 50 -7.66 -11.47 4.54
N MET A 51 -8.78 -10.90 4.95
CA MET A 51 -9.28 -9.65 4.41
C MET A 51 -8.37 -8.49 4.77
N VAL A 52 -8.04 -7.71 3.74
CA VAL A 52 -7.46 -6.37 3.85
C VAL A 52 -8.57 -5.35 3.61
N ILE A 53 -8.61 -4.32 4.44
CA ILE A 53 -9.67 -3.32 4.47
C ILE A 53 -9.08 -1.92 4.67
N CYS A 54 -9.90 -0.89 4.45
CA CYS A 54 -9.64 0.44 4.98
C CYS A 54 -10.53 0.70 6.20
N ASN A 55 -9.95 0.86 7.39
CA ASN A 55 -10.74 0.83 8.63
C ASN A 55 -11.17 2.22 9.12
N ARG A 56 -10.26 2.91 9.82
CA ARG A 56 -10.50 4.18 10.52
C ARG A 56 -9.42 5.22 10.18
N PRO A 57 -9.69 6.52 10.37
CA PRO A 57 -8.71 7.58 10.17
C PRO A 57 -7.72 7.73 11.35
N GLU A 58 -8.03 7.15 12.51
CA GLU A 58 -7.08 7.07 13.63
C GLU A 58 -6.18 5.84 13.47
N ARG A 59 -4.87 6.06 13.43
CA ARG A 59 -3.88 5.00 13.24
C ARG A 59 -3.93 3.96 14.36
N ASP A 60 -3.90 2.68 13.96
CA ASP A 60 -3.79 1.51 14.81
C ASP A 60 -2.43 0.83 14.60
N LEU A 61 -1.56 0.88 15.61
CA LEU A 61 -0.21 0.31 15.50
C LEU A 61 -0.20 -1.23 15.47
N GLU A 62 -1.31 -1.90 15.79
CA GLU A 62 -1.41 -3.35 15.71
C GLU A 62 -1.83 -3.82 14.31
N ASN A 63 -2.77 -3.12 13.68
CA ASN A 63 -3.47 -3.59 12.49
C ASN A 63 -3.14 -2.80 11.22
N ASP A 64 -2.49 -1.64 11.32
CA ASP A 64 -2.23 -0.74 10.17
C ASP A 64 -0.75 -0.71 9.75
N VAL A 65 0.12 -1.50 10.41
CA VAL A 65 1.57 -1.41 10.22
C VAL A 65 2.09 -2.52 9.31
N TRP A 66 2.84 -2.09 8.30
CA TRP A 66 3.45 -2.93 7.28
C TRP A 66 4.96 -2.69 7.27
N THR A 67 5.74 -3.71 6.94
CA THR A 67 7.18 -3.60 6.71
C THR A 67 7.45 -3.67 5.21
N ILE A 68 8.25 -2.73 4.70
CA ILE A 68 8.72 -2.78 3.31
C ILE A 68 9.75 -3.90 3.16
N ILE A 69 9.50 -4.84 2.25
CA ILE A 69 10.41 -5.94 1.92
C ILE A 69 10.75 -5.94 0.43
N GLY A 70 11.80 -6.67 0.05
CA GLY A 70 12.12 -6.92 -1.35
C GLY A 70 11.00 -7.68 -2.06
N ALA A 71 10.99 -7.61 -3.40
CA ALA A 71 10.15 -8.45 -4.23
C ALA A 71 10.42 -9.95 -3.97
N ASN A 72 9.48 -10.80 -4.36
CA ASN A 72 9.59 -12.25 -4.22
C ASN A 72 10.93 -12.77 -4.79
N GLY A 73 11.61 -13.62 -4.01
CA GLY A 73 12.89 -14.22 -4.41
C GLY A 73 14.08 -13.25 -4.43
N THR A 74 13.90 -11.98 -4.05
CA THR A 74 14.99 -10.99 -3.96
C THR A 74 15.51 -10.86 -2.53
N SER A 75 16.84 -10.74 -2.40
CA SER A 75 17.48 -10.41 -1.13
C SER A 75 18.04 -9.00 -1.22
N ILE A 76 17.51 -8.09 -0.41
CA ILE A 76 17.92 -6.69 -0.34
C ILE A 76 18.29 -6.38 1.11
N SER A 77 19.40 -5.67 1.31
CA SER A 77 19.85 -5.30 2.65
C SER A 77 18.91 -4.29 3.30
N GLU A 78 18.50 -4.55 4.55
CA GLU A 78 17.79 -3.58 5.37
C GLU A 78 18.55 -2.26 5.44
N GLY A 79 17.83 -1.14 5.48
CA GLY A 79 18.43 0.20 5.44
C GLY A 79 18.75 0.72 4.03
N THR A 80 18.65 -0.11 2.99
CA THR A 80 18.79 0.34 1.61
C THR A 80 17.59 1.23 1.22
N PRO A 81 17.80 2.45 0.68
CA PRO A 81 16.70 3.28 0.19
C PRO A 81 15.88 2.61 -0.90
N VAL A 82 14.56 2.72 -0.81
CA VAL A 82 13.65 2.17 -1.82
C VAL A 82 13.60 3.14 -3.00
N SER A 83 14.11 2.73 -4.15
CA SER A 83 13.98 3.51 -5.39
C SER A 83 12.52 3.50 -5.88
N LEU A 84 12.09 4.58 -6.53
CA LEU A 84 10.79 4.62 -7.20
C LEU A 84 10.81 3.77 -8.48
N ASN A 85 9.61 3.36 -8.93
CA ASN A 85 9.43 2.47 -10.09
C ASN A 85 10.17 1.13 -9.94
N THR A 86 10.23 0.63 -8.70
CA THR A 86 10.75 -0.70 -8.36
C THR A 86 9.62 -1.62 -7.88
N ILE A 87 9.87 -2.92 -7.93
CA ILE A 87 8.97 -3.94 -7.39
C ILE A 87 9.37 -4.22 -5.94
N ILE A 88 8.39 -4.22 -5.05
CA ILE A 88 8.56 -4.47 -3.61
C ILE A 88 7.44 -5.37 -3.10
N GLY A 89 7.60 -5.87 -1.88
CA GLY A 89 6.53 -6.48 -1.10
C GLY A 89 6.22 -5.70 0.17
N PHE A 90 5.08 -6.00 0.77
CA PHE A 90 4.67 -5.46 2.06
C PHE A 90 4.33 -6.62 2.99
N LYS A 91 4.94 -6.65 4.18
CA LYS A 91 4.67 -7.68 5.19
C LYS A 91 3.94 -7.06 6.39
N HIS A 92 2.76 -7.54 6.72
CA HIS A 92 2.02 -7.05 7.88
C HIS A 92 2.78 -7.35 9.18
N GLN A 93 2.99 -6.34 10.03
CA GLN A 93 3.90 -6.44 11.17
C GLN A 93 3.43 -7.49 12.20
N ALA A 94 2.16 -7.45 12.61
CA ALA A 94 1.67 -8.28 13.71
C ALA A 94 1.41 -9.74 13.30
N ILE A 95 1.14 -10.00 12.02
CA ILE A 95 0.70 -11.32 11.53
C ILE A 95 1.82 -12.00 10.72
N GLY A 96 2.69 -11.22 10.09
CA GLY A 96 3.80 -11.73 9.30
C GLY A 96 3.39 -12.26 7.92
N HIS A 97 2.18 -11.95 7.45
CA HIS A 97 1.70 -12.30 6.11
C HIS A 97 1.95 -11.14 5.13
N ASN A 98 2.03 -11.45 3.83
CA ASN A 98 2.30 -10.46 2.80
C ASN A 98 1.01 -9.89 2.23
N LEU A 99 1.06 -8.61 1.80
CA LEU A 99 0.01 -8.00 1.00
C LEU A 99 -0.04 -8.70 -0.36
N HIS A 100 -1.17 -9.31 -0.66
CA HIS A 100 -1.31 -10.30 -1.71
C HIS A 100 -2.52 -9.97 -2.57
N SER A 101 -2.48 -10.34 -3.85
CA SER A 101 -3.62 -10.27 -4.73
C SER A 101 -3.53 -11.37 -5.78
N HIS A 102 -4.64 -11.93 -6.21
CA HIS A 102 -4.66 -13.00 -7.22
C HIS A 102 -5.74 -12.71 -8.25
N ASP A 103 -5.82 -13.49 -9.32
CA ASP A 103 -6.92 -13.34 -10.27
C ASP A 103 -8.30 -13.58 -9.62
N THR A 104 -9.35 -13.32 -10.39
CA THR A 104 -10.75 -13.49 -9.94
C THR A 104 -11.31 -14.88 -10.21
N SER A 105 -10.46 -15.88 -10.46
CA SER A 105 -10.91 -17.25 -10.68
C SER A 105 -11.62 -17.79 -9.42
N TYR A 106 -12.56 -18.71 -9.60
CA TYR A 106 -13.28 -19.38 -8.50
C TYR A 106 -13.95 -18.42 -7.51
N ASP A 107 -14.55 -17.34 -8.01
CA ASP A 107 -15.28 -16.33 -7.22
C ASP A 107 -14.43 -15.66 -6.12
N LYS A 108 -13.10 -15.62 -6.32
CA LYS A 108 -12.18 -14.90 -5.45
C LYS A 108 -12.25 -13.38 -5.69
N VAL A 109 -13.40 -12.81 -5.34
CA VAL A 109 -13.76 -11.41 -5.53
C VAL A 109 -14.25 -10.76 -4.24
N THR A 110 -14.13 -9.43 -4.12
CA THR A 110 -14.56 -8.71 -2.92
C THR A 110 -16.06 -8.94 -2.64
N PRO A 111 -16.49 -8.96 -1.37
CA PRO A 111 -17.83 -9.41 -1.01
C PRO A 111 -18.96 -8.61 -1.64
N ILE A 112 -18.81 -7.28 -1.70
CA ILE A 112 -19.82 -6.33 -2.19
C ILE A 112 -19.58 -5.99 -3.65
N SER A 113 -18.41 -5.42 -3.98
CA SER A 113 -18.19 -4.88 -5.34
C SER A 113 -17.82 -5.92 -6.38
N LYS A 114 -17.57 -7.17 -5.98
CA LYS A 114 -17.14 -8.27 -6.87
C LYS A 114 -15.89 -7.93 -7.69
N GLN A 115 -14.96 -7.17 -7.09
CA GLN A 115 -13.68 -6.82 -7.71
C GLN A 115 -12.57 -7.77 -7.27
N GLN A 116 -11.41 -7.71 -7.92
CA GLN A 116 -10.26 -8.52 -7.55
C GLN A 116 -9.85 -8.26 -6.10
N GLN A 117 -9.79 -9.32 -5.30
CA GLN A 117 -9.49 -9.21 -3.87
C GLN A 117 -8.03 -8.80 -3.66
N VAL A 118 -7.83 -7.97 -2.63
CA VAL A 118 -6.53 -7.80 -1.99
C VAL A 118 -6.62 -8.40 -0.59
N THR A 119 -5.63 -9.22 -0.26
CA THR A 119 -5.65 -10.09 0.91
C THR A 119 -4.32 -10.02 1.64
N MET A 120 -4.26 -10.68 2.79
CA MET A 120 -3.01 -11.09 3.41
C MET A 120 -2.88 -12.60 3.33
N CYS A 121 -1.76 -13.08 2.78
CA CYS A 121 -1.48 -14.50 2.59
C CYS A 121 -0.14 -14.89 3.23
N SER A 122 -0.08 -16.10 3.81
CA SER A 122 1.17 -16.69 4.35
C SER A 122 2.05 -17.35 3.29
N HIS A 123 1.49 -17.69 2.13
CA HIS A 123 2.23 -18.32 1.04
C HIS A 123 2.95 -17.27 0.20
N VAL A 124 4.27 -17.19 0.38
CA VAL A 124 5.09 -16.19 -0.30
C VAL A 124 5.33 -16.59 -1.76
N ASN A 125 4.82 -15.79 -2.71
CA ASN A 125 4.97 -16.03 -4.14
C ASN A 125 4.93 -14.70 -4.95
N ILE A 126 4.82 -14.78 -6.28
CA ILE A 126 4.81 -13.62 -7.18
C ILE A 126 3.55 -12.74 -7.08
N ASP A 127 2.51 -13.21 -6.41
CA ASP A 127 1.26 -12.46 -6.15
C ASP A 127 1.40 -11.50 -4.96
N ASP A 128 2.59 -11.45 -4.35
CA ASP A 128 2.96 -10.50 -3.31
C ASP A 128 3.70 -9.26 -3.88
N ASP A 129 3.94 -9.22 -5.19
CA ASP A 129 4.80 -8.23 -5.84
C ASP A 129 4.02 -7.01 -6.34
N TRP A 130 4.42 -5.85 -5.83
CA TRP A 130 3.80 -4.56 -6.13
C TRP A 130 4.82 -3.59 -6.72
N LEU A 131 4.51 -3.02 -7.88
CA LEU A 131 5.26 -1.90 -8.45
C LEU A 131 4.81 -0.60 -7.79
N ILE A 132 5.75 0.09 -7.16
CA ILE A 132 5.51 1.39 -6.53
C ILE A 132 5.83 2.55 -7.47
N ARG A 133 4.88 3.48 -7.63
CA ARG A 133 5.09 4.72 -8.40
C ARG A 133 4.61 5.92 -7.61
N ARG A 134 5.39 6.99 -7.58
CA ARG A 134 5.03 8.24 -6.89
C ARG A 134 4.21 9.13 -7.79
N TYR A 135 3.11 9.66 -7.29
CA TYR A 135 2.37 10.73 -7.96
C TYR A 135 3.16 12.03 -7.90
N ASN A 136 3.29 12.68 -9.05
CA ASN A 136 3.77 14.05 -9.10
C ASN A 136 2.63 14.99 -8.66
N THR A 137 2.86 15.82 -7.65
CA THR A 137 1.82 16.74 -7.13
C THR A 137 1.52 17.91 -8.07
N ASN A 138 2.40 18.19 -9.02
CA ASN A 138 2.29 19.30 -9.96
C ASN A 138 1.69 18.88 -11.31
N THR A 139 1.51 17.58 -11.56
CA THR A 139 0.96 17.05 -12.81
C THR A 139 -0.03 15.91 -12.52
N THR A 140 -0.67 15.37 -13.55
CA THR A 140 -1.47 14.14 -13.45
C THR A 140 -0.64 12.89 -13.76
N SER A 141 0.69 12.98 -13.74
CA SER A 141 1.61 11.91 -14.10
C SER A 141 2.35 11.34 -12.88
N TYR A 142 3.04 10.22 -13.09
CA TYR A 142 3.97 9.68 -12.12
C TYR A 142 5.35 10.33 -12.25
N ASP A 143 6.05 10.42 -11.12
CA ASP A 143 7.47 10.70 -11.04
C ASP A 143 8.16 9.41 -10.58
N ASP A 144 8.88 8.80 -11.50
CA ASP A 144 9.51 7.49 -11.32
C ASP A 144 11.00 7.62 -10.90
N THR A 145 11.44 8.82 -10.50
CA THR A 145 12.86 9.12 -10.22
C THR A 145 13.17 9.31 -8.74
N GLY A 146 14.35 8.86 -8.33
CA GLY A 146 14.85 9.02 -6.96
C GLY A 146 14.32 7.95 -6.01
N HIS A 147 14.22 8.31 -4.74
CA HIS A 147 13.83 7.41 -3.65
C HIS A 147 12.46 7.76 -3.09
N LEU A 148 11.81 6.74 -2.53
CA LEU A 148 10.57 6.87 -1.80
C LEU A 148 10.81 7.59 -0.48
N MET A 149 10.00 8.60 -0.20
CA MET A 149 10.13 9.43 1.00
C MET A 149 8.87 9.38 1.85
N ASP A 150 9.01 9.64 3.14
CA ASP A 150 7.89 9.78 4.05
C ASP A 150 6.87 10.83 3.55
N GLY A 151 5.59 10.49 3.65
CA GLY A 151 4.46 11.30 3.22
C GLY A 151 4.31 11.43 1.71
N ASP A 152 5.01 10.64 0.89
CA ASP A 152 4.78 10.59 -0.55
C ASP A 152 3.40 9.99 -0.87
N ASN A 153 2.74 10.52 -1.90
CA ASN A 153 1.54 9.92 -2.46
C ASN A 153 1.95 8.97 -3.58
N ILE A 154 1.51 7.73 -3.52
CA ILE A 154 1.91 6.63 -4.39
C ILE A 154 0.70 5.89 -4.96
N SER A 155 0.96 5.17 -6.05
CA SER A 155 0.16 4.04 -6.53
C SER A 155 0.95 2.75 -6.35
N LEU A 156 0.23 1.67 -6.05
CA LEU A 156 0.77 0.32 -6.02
C LEU A 156 0.09 -0.49 -7.12
N PHE A 157 0.88 -1.10 -8.01
CA PHE A 157 0.35 -1.88 -9.13
C PHE A 157 0.74 -3.35 -8.96
N HIS A 158 -0.26 -4.22 -8.97
CA HIS A 158 -0.07 -5.64 -8.77
C HIS A 158 0.50 -6.32 -10.02
N ILE A 159 1.70 -6.87 -9.94
CA ILE A 159 2.44 -7.26 -11.15
C ILE A 159 1.86 -8.49 -11.83
N SER A 160 1.49 -9.53 -11.08
CA SER A 160 1.16 -10.84 -11.66
C SER A 160 -0.16 -10.83 -12.45
N THR A 161 -1.10 -9.95 -12.11
CA THR A 161 -2.45 -9.93 -12.71
C THR A 161 -2.64 -8.79 -13.71
N ASN A 162 -1.61 -8.48 -14.50
CA ASN A 162 -1.63 -7.42 -15.53
C ASN A 162 -1.71 -5.98 -14.98
N LYS A 163 -1.03 -5.71 -13.86
CA LYS A 163 -0.81 -4.35 -13.31
C LYS A 163 -2.08 -3.54 -12.92
N PRO A 164 -3.15 -4.13 -12.34
CA PRO A 164 -4.20 -3.32 -11.72
C PRO A 164 -3.65 -2.60 -10.50
N ALA A 165 -4.22 -1.44 -10.17
CA ALA A 165 -3.80 -0.64 -9.03
C ALA A 165 -4.51 -1.10 -7.74
N LEU A 166 -3.84 -0.97 -6.60
CA LEU A 166 -4.47 -1.07 -5.28
C LEU A 166 -5.44 0.09 -5.09
N CYS A 167 -6.71 -0.22 -4.86
CA CYS A 167 -7.78 0.75 -4.77
C CYS A 167 -8.62 0.52 -3.50
N SER A 168 -9.24 1.60 -3.02
CA SER A 168 -10.34 1.52 -2.06
C SER A 168 -11.40 2.54 -2.42
N HIS A 169 -12.55 2.49 -1.76
CA HIS A 169 -13.71 3.30 -2.09
C HIS A 169 -14.58 3.59 -0.87
N THR A 170 -15.61 4.40 -1.06
CA THR A 170 -16.53 4.79 0.02
C THR A 170 -17.59 3.75 0.35
N ILE A 171 -17.67 2.63 -0.40
CA ILE A 171 -18.59 1.54 -0.08
C ILE A 171 -18.15 0.87 1.20
N LEU A 172 -19.08 0.76 2.14
CA LEU A 172 -18.84 0.24 3.48
C LEU A 172 -19.27 -1.23 3.58
N LEU A 173 -18.42 -2.02 4.23
CA LEU A 173 -18.78 -3.31 4.80
C LEU A 173 -19.72 -3.11 6.00
N GLY A 174 -20.39 -4.18 6.43
CA GLY A 174 -21.38 -4.13 7.51
C GLY A 174 -20.83 -3.63 8.87
N ASP A 175 -19.50 -3.62 9.03
CA ASP A 175 -18.78 -3.15 10.21
C ASP A 175 -18.18 -1.73 10.07
N GLY A 176 -18.55 -1.01 9.01
CA GLY A 176 -18.11 0.36 8.72
C GLY A 176 -16.72 0.49 8.10
N SER A 177 -16.00 -0.61 7.87
CA SER A 177 -14.76 -0.60 7.10
C SER A 177 -15.03 -0.55 5.59
N GLN A 178 -14.01 -0.29 4.78
CA GLN A 178 -14.08 -0.19 3.33
C GLN A 178 -13.35 -1.37 2.69
N GLU A 179 -13.88 -1.86 1.56
CA GLU A 179 -13.17 -2.86 0.78
C GLU A 179 -11.90 -2.28 0.19
N VAL A 180 -10.90 -3.14 0.06
CA VAL A 180 -9.67 -2.90 -0.68
C VAL A 180 -9.61 -3.94 -1.79
N PHE A 181 -9.31 -3.48 -3.00
CA PHE A 181 -9.39 -4.29 -4.21
C PHE A 181 -8.37 -3.83 -5.24
N CYS A 182 -8.14 -4.67 -6.24
CA CYS A 182 -7.37 -4.30 -7.42
C CYS A 182 -8.31 -3.79 -8.51
N CYS A 183 -8.01 -2.61 -9.07
CA CYS A 183 -8.83 -1.98 -10.11
C CYS A 183 -8.03 -1.65 -11.38
N HIS A 184 -8.64 -1.91 -12.53
CA HIS A 184 -8.06 -1.59 -13.83
C HIS A 184 -8.42 -0.14 -14.20
N GLY A 185 -7.41 0.67 -14.47
CA GLY A 185 -7.55 2.07 -14.86
C GLY A 185 -6.20 2.68 -15.24
N ASP A 186 -6.22 3.86 -15.84
CA ASP A 186 -5.01 4.61 -16.21
C ASP A 186 -4.29 5.25 -15.00
N GLY A 187 -4.80 5.02 -13.79
CA GLY A 187 -4.30 5.62 -12.56
C GLY A 187 -4.63 7.11 -12.39
N SER A 188 -5.58 7.63 -13.17
CA SER A 188 -6.11 9.00 -12.99
C SER A 188 -7.17 9.09 -11.88
N ASP A 189 -7.75 7.96 -11.47
CA ASP A 189 -8.74 7.88 -10.40
C ASP A 189 -8.15 8.35 -9.06
N ARG A 190 -8.99 8.89 -8.16
CA ARG A 190 -8.60 9.26 -6.79
C ARG A 190 -8.52 8.05 -5.87
N ASN A 191 -9.15 6.94 -6.26
CA ASN A 191 -9.35 5.74 -5.44
C ASN A 191 -8.11 4.84 -5.30
N ASN A 192 -7.07 5.07 -6.11
CA ASN A 192 -5.83 4.29 -6.09
C ASN A 192 -4.64 5.06 -5.48
N LYS A 193 -4.90 6.22 -4.88
CA LYS A 193 -3.87 7.08 -4.29
C LYS A 193 -3.70 6.75 -2.82
N TRP A 194 -2.48 6.41 -2.44
CA TRP A 194 -2.11 6.07 -1.06
C TRP A 194 -1.00 7.00 -0.60
N ARG A 195 -1.11 7.54 0.62
CA ARG A 195 0.00 8.23 1.26
C ARG A 195 0.77 7.21 2.09
N ILE A 196 2.07 7.11 1.87
CA ILE A 196 2.94 6.29 2.71
C ILE A 196 3.43 7.12 3.89
N GLU A 197 3.29 6.59 5.11
CA GLU A 197 3.69 7.28 6.35
C GLU A 197 4.67 6.39 7.12
N LEU A 198 5.86 6.91 7.43
CA LEU A 198 6.84 6.21 8.24
C LEU A 198 6.35 6.08 9.69
N ILE A 199 6.55 4.92 10.29
CA ILE A 199 6.27 4.64 11.69
C ILE A 199 7.61 4.57 12.43
N ASP A 200 7.87 5.59 13.24
CA ASP A 200 9.01 5.63 14.15
C ASP A 200 8.87 4.60 15.31
#